data_AF-A0A226F1N0-F1
#
_entry.id   AF-A0A226F1N0-F1
#
_cell.length_a   1.000
_cell.length_b   1.000
_cell.length_c   1.000
_cell.angle_alpha   90.00
_cell.angle_beta   90.00
_cell.angle_gamma   90.00
#
_symmetry.space_group_name_H-M   'P 1'
#
loop_
_entity.id
_entity.type
_entity.pdbx_description
1 polymer ?
#
loop_
_entity_poly.entity_id
_entity_poly.type
_entity_poly.pdbx_seq_one_letter_code
_entity_poly.pdbx_strand_id
1 'polypeptide(L)'
;MDQSGGNHPACSLDDTTAMTSSYHEINVSERGEEETDHEMTLPVKRLLNKARNWVGDLSMDGVVTQEGQQVTYVAQDLTERMKISTSPNQRNIVTSRNSSVQEHGHLDDICVSDLNLMVNEMEMEAKKLAQSVDTLTENLTGILHSLSSMTVDCVFTASDGVSQLCDTADASIKVMYQVMAKCEELNKAVQPLYQVNQQIKETKRLLDKVEAEMN
;
A
#
# COMPACT_ATOMS: atom_id res chain seq x y z
N MET A 1 55.96 -47.78 30.88
CA MET A 1 55.77 -46.92 29.70
C MET A 1 54.80 -47.65 28.79
N ASP A 2 53.51 -47.35 28.86
CA ASP A 2 52.82 -46.62 27.80
C ASP A 2 51.38 -46.33 28.25
N GLN A 3 51.01 -45.07 28.09
CA GLN A 3 49.69 -44.51 28.39
C GLN A 3 48.86 -44.57 27.11
N SER A 4 47.60 -45.01 27.19
CA SER A 4 46.62 -44.65 26.17
C SER A 4 45.27 -44.45 26.85
N GLY A 5 45.01 -43.18 27.18
CA GLY A 5 43.76 -42.71 27.74
C GLY A 5 42.66 -42.71 26.68
N GLY A 6 41.54 -43.35 27.00
CA GLY A 6 40.32 -43.30 26.22
C GLY A 6 39.71 -41.90 26.26
N ASN A 7 39.63 -41.31 25.08
CA ASN A 7 39.08 -39.99 24.82
C ASN A 7 37.57 -39.98 25.12
N HIS A 8 37.15 -39.33 26.20
CA HIS A 8 35.76 -38.93 26.41
C HIS A 8 35.37 -37.90 25.34
N PRO A 9 34.16 -37.96 24.74
CA PRO A 9 33.69 -36.84 23.94
C PRO A 9 33.32 -35.72 24.90
N ALA A 10 34.17 -34.69 24.96
CA ALA A 10 33.79 -33.40 25.52
C ALA A 10 32.59 -32.90 24.71
N CYS A 11 31.46 -32.63 25.38
CA CYS A 11 30.36 -31.85 24.80
C CYS A 11 30.95 -30.53 24.29
N SER A 12 30.99 -30.38 22.97
CA SER A 12 31.46 -29.21 22.27
C SER A 12 30.71 -27.97 22.73
N LEU A 13 31.45 -26.92 23.11
CA LEU A 13 30.94 -25.57 23.38
C LEU A 13 30.33 -24.87 22.14
N ASP A 14 30.06 -25.61 21.07
CA ASP A 14 29.70 -25.06 19.76
C ASP A 14 28.20 -24.75 19.63
N ASP A 15 27.31 -25.37 20.42
CA ASP A 15 25.86 -25.12 20.30
C ASP A 15 25.43 -23.76 20.88
N THR A 16 26.08 -23.30 21.95
CA THR A 16 25.84 -21.96 22.52
C THR A 16 26.33 -20.86 21.58
N THR A 17 27.41 -21.15 20.84
CA THR A 17 28.01 -20.26 19.85
C THR A 17 27.16 -20.20 18.57
N ALA A 18 26.59 -21.33 18.13
CA ALA A 18 25.66 -21.36 16.99
C ALA A 18 24.39 -20.54 17.24
N MET A 19 23.81 -20.63 18.45
CA MET A 19 22.63 -19.82 18.81
C MET A 19 22.95 -18.32 18.93
N THR A 20 24.13 -17.93 19.37
CA THR A 20 24.52 -16.51 19.50
C THR A 20 25.05 -15.89 18.19
N SER A 21 25.62 -16.70 17.30
CA SER A 21 26.05 -16.25 15.97
C SER A 21 24.87 -15.79 15.11
N SER A 22 23.70 -16.44 15.26
CA SER A 22 22.48 -16.06 14.56
C SER A 22 21.97 -14.65 14.94
N TYR A 23 22.33 -14.12 16.13
CA TYR A 23 21.97 -12.76 16.53
C TYR A 23 22.91 -11.68 15.97
N HIS A 24 24.15 -12.03 15.59
CA HIS A 24 25.11 -11.06 15.03
C HIS A 24 24.86 -10.75 13.55
N GLU A 25 24.19 -11.62 12.81
CA GLU A 25 23.90 -11.41 11.38
C GLU A 25 22.74 -10.42 11.11
N ILE A 26 22.05 -9.93 12.15
CA ILE A 26 20.94 -8.98 11.98
C ILE A 26 21.45 -7.55 11.71
N ASN A 27 22.74 -7.24 11.95
CA ASN A 27 23.24 -5.86 11.88
C ASN A 27 24.37 -5.62 10.85
N VAL A 28 24.58 -6.53 9.89
CA VAL A 28 25.53 -6.32 8.79
C VAL A 28 24.93 -6.77 7.47
N SER A 29 23.92 -6.04 7.01
CA SER A 29 23.66 -5.89 5.60
C SER A 29 23.51 -4.40 5.32
N GLU A 30 24.63 -3.76 5.00
CA GLU A 30 24.62 -2.60 4.12
C GLU A 30 23.90 -3.04 2.85
N ARG A 31 22.59 -2.78 2.81
CA ARG A 31 21.75 -3.08 1.66
C ARG A 31 22.06 -2.03 0.59
N GLY A 32 23.02 -2.38 -0.26
CA GLY A 32 22.93 -2.03 -1.67
C GLY A 32 21.56 -2.45 -2.20
N GLU A 33 21.04 -1.64 -3.11
CA GLU A 33 19.74 -1.75 -3.75
C GLU A 33 19.46 -3.16 -4.28
N GLU A 34 18.84 -4.02 -3.46
CA GLU A 34 18.07 -5.15 -3.94
C GLU A 34 16.64 -4.99 -3.44
N GLU A 35 15.78 -4.68 -4.40
CA GLU A 35 14.33 -4.59 -4.34
C GLU A 35 13.78 -5.99 -4.01
N THR A 36 13.85 -6.40 -2.75
CA THR A 36 13.13 -7.60 -2.31
C THR A 36 11.67 -7.21 -2.15
N ASP A 37 10.89 -7.60 -3.14
CA ASP A 37 9.43 -7.66 -3.16
C ASP A 37 8.94 -8.50 -1.96
N HIS A 38 8.96 -7.93 -0.75
CA HIS A 38 8.19 -8.46 0.35
C HIS A 38 6.74 -8.39 -0.08
N GLU A 39 6.11 -9.55 -0.16
CA GLU A 39 4.79 -9.80 -0.73
C GLU A 39 3.73 -8.99 0.02
N MET A 40 3.65 -7.70 -0.35
CA MET A 40 2.57 -6.83 0.03
C MET A 40 1.33 -7.41 -0.65
N THR A 41 0.37 -7.85 0.16
CA THR A 41 -0.87 -8.48 -0.27
C THR A 41 -1.42 -7.76 -1.50
N LEU A 42 -1.69 -8.50 -2.58
CA LEU A 42 -2.26 -8.02 -3.85
C LEU A 42 -3.24 -6.81 -3.76
N PRO A 43 -4.16 -6.71 -2.78
CA PRO A 43 -5.00 -5.53 -2.60
C PRO A 43 -4.23 -4.21 -2.39
N VAL A 44 -3.14 -4.22 -1.62
CA VAL A 44 -2.39 -3.01 -1.24
C VAL A 44 -1.54 -2.50 -2.42
N LYS A 45 -0.88 -3.39 -3.16
CA LYS A 45 -0.15 -3.04 -4.40
C LYS A 45 -1.10 -2.41 -5.44
N ARG A 46 -2.31 -2.95 -5.57
CA ARG A 46 -3.33 -2.39 -6.49
C ARG A 46 -3.81 -1.01 -6.06
N LEU A 47 -3.98 -0.76 -4.77
CA LEU A 47 -4.41 0.56 -4.25
C LEU A 47 -3.32 1.62 -4.44
N LEU A 48 -2.07 1.32 -4.11
CA LEU A 48 -0.93 2.22 -4.32
C LEU A 48 -0.70 2.54 -5.80
N ASN A 49 -0.75 1.51 -6.66
CA ASN A 49 -0.60 1.71 -8.10
C ASN A 49 -1.76 2.52 -8.68
N LYS A 50 -2.97 2.34 -8.15
CA LYS A 50 -4.12 3.15 -8.56
C LYS A 50 -3.96 4.59 -8.09
N ALA A 51 -3.54 4.86 -6.86
CA ALA A 51 -3.27 6.22 -6.38
C ALA A 51 -2.15 6.92 -7.19
N ARG A 52 -1.06 6.21 -7.51
CA ARG A 52 0.06 6.73 -8.30
C ARG A 52 -0.36 7.14 -9.71
N ASN A 53 -1.25 6.37 -10.33
CA ASN A 53 -1.77 6.69 -11.66
C ASN A 53 -2.66 7.96 -11.67
N TRP A 54 -3.34 8.28 -10.56
CA TRP A 54 -4.18 9.48 -10.48
C TRP A 54 -3.35 10.76 -10.26
N VAL A 55 -2.25 10.65 -9.51
CA VAL A 55 -1.31 11.77 -9.30
C VAL A 55 -0.53 12.08 -10.59
N GLY A 56 -0.23 11.06 -11.41
CA GLY A 56 0.42 11.25 -12.71
C GLY A 56 -0.44 12.01 -13.74
N ASP A 57 -1.77 11.88 -13.66
CA ASP A 57 -2.72 12.53 -14.56
C ASP A 57 -3.03 14.00 -14.17
N LEU A 58 -2.62 14.41 -12.95
CA LEU A 58 -2.76 15.76 -12.42
C LEU A 58 -1.46 16.59 -12.50
N SER A 59 -0.44 16.11 -13.21
CA SER A 59 0.77 16.89 -13.50
C SER A 59 0.42 18.04 -14.46
N MET A 60 -0.23 19.07 -13.92
CA MET A 60 -0.58 20.32 -14.58
C MET A 60 0.70 21.10 -14.85
N ASP A 61 1.37 20.77 -15.97
CA ASP A 61 2.55 21.47 -16.46
C ASP A 61 2.13 22.86 -16.98
N GLY A 62 2.39 23.89 -16.18
CA GLY A 62 1.96 25.26 -16.48
C GLY A 62 2.52 26.29 -15.50
N VAL A 63 2.49 27.54 -15.92
CA VAL A 63 3.05 28.66 -15.15
C VAL A 63 1.92 29.33 -14.37
N VAL A 64 2.07 29.41 -13.04
CA VAL A 64 1.18 30.17 -12.16
C VAL A 64 1.84 31.51 -11.85
N THR A 65 1.16 32.61 -12.18
CA THR A 65 1.54 33.95 -11.74
C THR A 65 0.48 34.50 -10.81
N GLN A 66 0.91 35.09 -9.69
CA GLN A 66 0.03 35.73 -8.72
C GLN A 66 0.37 37.21 -8.62
N GLU A 67 -0.59 38.07 -8.96
CA GLU A 67 -0.48 39.52 -8.81
C GLU A 67 -1.61 39.98 -7.88
N GLY A 68 -1.26 40.36 -6.65
CA GLY A 68 -2.23 40.70 -5.61
C GLY A 68 -3.18 39.54 -5.29
N GLN A 69 -4.49 39.78 -5.47
CA GLN A 69 -5.54 38.79 -5.20
C GLN A 69 -5.91 37.94 -6.44
N GLN A 70 -5.27 38.20 -7.58
CA GLN A 70 -5.50 37.49 -8.84
C GLN A 70 -4.45 36.39 -9.05
N VAL A 71 -4.91 35.17 -9.28
CA VAL A 71 -4.08 34.03 -9.67
C VAL A 71 -4.37 33.72 -11.13
N THR A 72 -3.33 33.78 -11.98
CA THR A 72 -3.41 33.45 -13.40
C THR A 72 -2.64 32.15 -13.64
N TYR A 73 -3.30 31.20 -14.30
CA TYR A 73 -2.71 29.94 -14.71
C TYR A 73 -2.63 29.87 -16.23
N VAL A 74 -1.42 29.60 -16.74
CA VAL A 74 -1.16 29.40 -18.18
C VAL A 74 -0.62 27.98 -18.37
N ALA A 75 -1.41 27.12 -19.01
CA ALA A 75 -0.97 25.77 -19.38
C ALA A 75 0.14 25.84 -20.45
N GLN A 76 1.12 24.94 -20.38
CA GLN A 76 2.25 24.87 -21.32
C GLN A 76 1.80 24.61 -22.77
N ASP A 77 0.69 23.89 -22.94
CA ASP A 77 0.11 23.46 -24.21
C ASP A 77 -1.08 24.33 -24.68
N LEU A 78 -1.25 25.53 -24.11
CA LEU A 78 -2.42 26.39 -24.35
C LEU A 78 -2.77 26.55 -25.84
N THR A 79 -1.77 26.69 -26.72
CA THR A 79 -1.95 26.83 -28.17
C THR A 79 -2.55 25.57 -28.81
N GLU A 80 -2.09 24.39 -28.39
CA GLU A 80 -2.60 23.11 -28.89
C GLU A 80 -4.03 22.89 -28.39
N ARG A 81 -4.30 23.21 -27.12
CA ARG A 81 -5.65 23.20 -26.55
C ARG A 81 -6.59 24.16 -27.26
N MET A 82 -6.14 25.37 -27.60
CA MET A 82 -6.92 26.33 -28.39
C MET A 82 -7.22 25.82 -29.80
N LYS A 83 -6.27 25.12 -30.43
CA LYS A 83 -6.45 24.54 -31.77
C LYS A 83 -7.46 23.41 -31.77
N ILE A 84 -7.49 22.59 -30.71
CA ILE A 84 -8.49 21.52 -30.52
C ILE A 84 -9.86 22.11 -30.15
N SER A 85 -9.89 23.19 -29.35
CA SER A 85 -11.14 23.86 -28.98
C SER A 85 -11.75 24.68 -30.13
N THR A 86 -10.96 25.07 -31.13
CA THR A 86 -11.44 25.78 -32.32
C THR A 86 -11.76 24.78 -33.43
N SER A 87 -12.85 24.03 -33.26
CA SER A 87 -13.45 23.27 -34.37
C SER A 87 -14.05 24.25 -35.38
N PRO A 88 -13.81 24.10 -36.71
CA PRO A 88 -14.24 25.08 -37.72
C PRO A 88 -15.76 25.12 -38.00
N ASN A 89 -16.59 24.51 -37.15
CA ASN A 89 -18.02 24.32 -37.42
C ASN A 89 -19.00 25.27 -36.71
N GLN A 90 -18.53 26.40 -36.16
CA GLN A 90 -19.42 27.51 -35.82
C GLN A 90 -18.83 28.85 -36.29
N ARG A 91 -19.02 29.15 -37.58
CA ARG A 91 -19.05 30.54 -38.07
C ARG A 91 -20.47 31.06 -37.91
N ASN A 92 -20.78 31.63 -36.75
CA ASN A 92 -21.85 32.62 -36.57
C ASN A 92 -21.46 33.59 -35.44
N ILE A 93 -20.29 34.21 -35.60
CA ILE A 93 -19.94 35.41 -34.85
C ILE A 93 -20.12 36.57 -35.82
N VAL A 94 -21.20 37.34 -35.61
CA VAL A 94 -21.54 38.55 -36.34
C VAL A 94 -20.43 39.57 -36.13
N THR A 95 -19.53 39.68 -37.10
CA THR A 95 -18.61 40.81 -37.26
C THR A 95 -18.57 41.20 -38.72
N SER A 96 -19.34 42.23 -39.10
CA SER A 96 -19.05 43.06 -40.28
C SER A 96 -19.85 44.37 -40.18
N ARG A 97 -19.19 45.47 -39.82
CA ARG A 97 -18.65 46.51 -40.71
C ARG A 97 -19.67 47.53 -41.17
N ASN A 98 -19.40 48.74 -40.75
CA ASN A 98 -19.94 50.01 -41.19
C ASN A 98 -19.63 50.21 -42.68
N SER A 99 -20.64 50.42 -43.53
CA SER A 99 -20.62 51.40 -44.65
C SER A 99 -21.92 51.42 -45.48
N SER A 100 -22.49 52.63 -45.55
CA SER A 100 -23.36 53.22 -46.59
C SER A 100 -24.71 52.59 -46.97
N VAL A 101 -25.77 53.16 -46.39
CA VAL A 101 -27.03 53.66 -46.99
C VAL A 101 -27.50 53.03 -48.32
N GLN A 102 -28.56 52.20 -48.25
CA GLN A 102 -29.83 52.44 -48.96
C GLN A 102 -30.90 51.46 -48.46
N GLU A 103 -32.05 52.03 -48.10
CA GLU A 103 -33.27 51.38 -47.62
C GLU A 103 -33.74 50.23 -48.51
N HIS A 104 -34.02 49.06 -47.91
CA HIS A 104 -35.19 48.20 -48.16
C HIS A 104 -35.43 47.41 -46.86
N GLY A 105 -36.44 47.83 -46.10
CA GLY A 105 -36.77 47.29 -44.78
C GLY A 105 -37.26 45.84 -44.84
N HIS A 106 -36.50 44.94 -44.23
CA HIS A 106 -36.97 43.60 -43.84
C HIS A 106 -36.22 43.09 -42.59
N LEU A 107 -35.93 43.99 -41.65
CA LEU A 107 -35.38 43.65 -40.34
C LEU A 107 -36.22 44.20 -39.19
N ASP A 108 -37.47 44.58 -39.47
CA ASP A 108 -38.42 45.10 -38.47
C ASP A 108 -39.69 44.24 -38.47
N ASP A 109 -39.57 42.97 -38.09
CA ASP A 109 -40.68 42.26 -37.41
C ASP A 109 -40.18 41.02 -36.66
N ILE A 110 -39.14 41.17 -35.83
CA ILE A 110 -39.11 40.32 -34.63
C ILE A 110 -40.05 41.02 -33.66
N CYS A 111 -41.31 40.59 -33.64
CA CYS A 111 -42.28 41.09 -32.68
C CYS A 111 -41.68 40.95 -31.27
N VAL A 112 -41.71 42.02 -30.48
CA VAL A 112 -41.14 42.05 -29.11
C VAL A 112 -41.66 40.88 -28.25
N SER A 113 -42.84 40.35 -28.57
CA SER A 113 -43.41 39.14 -27.98
C SER A 113 -42.60 37.87 -28.25
N ASP A 114 -42.03 37.68 -29.44
CA ASP A 114 -41.21 36.52 -29.81
C ASP A 114 -39.83 36.58 -29.15
N LEU A 115 -39.27 37.77 -29.00
CA LEU A 115 -38.03 37.97 -28.24
C LEU A 115 -38.23 37.66 -26.76
N ASN A 116 -39.37 38.07 -26.19
CA ASN A 116 -39.70 37.77 -24.80
C ASN A 116 -39.93 36.26 -24.57
N LEU A 117 -40.55 35.56 -25.53
CA LEU A 117 -40.69 34.10 -25.48
C LEU A 117 -39.31 33.41 -25.47
N MET A 118 -38.42 33.79 -26.40
CA MET A 118 -37.08 33.21 -26.50
C MET A 118 -36.23 33.48 -25.24
N VAL A 119 -36.33 34.69 -24.65
CA VAL A 119 -35.63 35.02 -23.40
C VAL A 119 -36.17 34.19 -22.24
N ASN A 120 -37.49 33.99 -22.14
CA ASN A 120 -38.09 33.14 -21.11
C ASN A 120 -37.68 31.67 -21.25
N GLU A 121 -37.60 31.15 -22.48
CA GLU A 121 -37.10 29.79 -22.74
C GLU A 121 -35.61 29.65 -22.36
N MET A 122 -34.79 30.64 -22.71
CA MET A 122 -33.38 30.69 -22.31
C MET A 122 -33.22 30.78 -20.79
N GLU A 123 -34.05 31.58 -20.11
CA GLU A 123 -34.05 31.68 -18.66
C GLU A 123 -34.47 30.36 -18.00
N MET A 124 -35.44 29.65 -18.58
CA MET A 124 -35.88 28.34 -18.11
C MET A 124 -34.77 27.28 -18.25
N GLU A 125 -34.14 27.21 -19.42
CA GLU A 125 -33.02 26.28 -19.64
C GLU A 125 -31.80 26.62 -18.80
N ALA A 126 -31.50 27.92 -18.58
CA ALA A 126 -30.45 28.36 -17.67
C ALA A 126 -30.74 27.91 -16.22
N LYS A 127 -31.99 28.04 -15.74
CA LYS A 127 -32.39 27.56 -14.41
C LYS A 127 -32.27 26.04 -14.28
N LYS A 128 -32.68 25.29 -15.31
CA LYS A 128 -32.56 23.82 -15.34
C LYS A 128 -31.11 23.37 -15.36
N LEU A 129 -30.25 24.07 -16.10
CA LEU A 129 -28.80 23.81 -16.10
C LEU A 129 -28.20 24.09 -14.72
N ALA A 130 -28.55 25.21 -14.10
CA ALA A 130 -28.08 25.54 -12.74
C ALA A 130 -28.48 24.44 -11.73
N GLN A 131 -29.74 24.01 -11.74
CA GLN A 131 -30.22 22.92 -10.87
C GLN A 131 -29.48 21.60 -11.13
N SER A 132 -29.17 21.28 -12.39
CA SER A 132 -28.39 20.09 -12.73
C SER A 132 -26.96 20.16 -12.20
N VAL A 133 -26.33 21.35 -12.25
CA VAL A 133 -24.99 21.58 -11.71
C VAL A 133 -25.01 21.51 -10.18
N ASP A 134 -26.03 22.06 -9.52
CA ASP A 134 -26.20 21.97 -8.06
C ASP A 134 -26.32 20.49 -7.62
N THR A 135 -27.13 19.72 -8.33
CA THR A 135 -27.32 18.28 -8.07
C THR A 135 -26.02 17.50 -8.28
N LEU A 136 -25.26 17.80 -9.34
CA LEU A 136 -23.97 17.15 -9.59
C LEU A 136 -22.96 17.49 -8.48
N THR A 137 -22.91 18.77 -8.07
CA THR A 137 -22.00 19.25 -7.02
C THR A 137 -22.30 18.59 -5.68
N GLU A 138 -23.58 18.48 -5.31
CA GLU A 138 -24.01 17.79 -4.10
C GLU A 138 -23.61 16.31 -4.13
N ASN A 139 -23.87 15.63 -5.25
CA ASN A 139 -23.50 14.23 -5.43
C ASN A 139 -21.98 14.01 -5.34
N LEU A 140 -21.18 14.85 -6.00
CA LEU A 140 -19.72 14.78 -5.93
C LEU A 140 -19.21 15.01 -4.51
N THR A 141 -19.78 15.98 -3.80
CA THR A 141 -19.46 16.26 -2.39
C THR A 141 -19.74 15.04 -1.53
N GLY A 142 -20.89 14.38 -1.72
CA GLY A 142 -21.24 13.15 -1.01
C GLY A 142 -20.27 12.00 -1.30
N ILE A 143 -19.91 11.78 -2.57
CA ILE A 143 -18.93 10.75 -2.97
C ILE A 143 -17.55 11.04 -2.37
N LEU A 144 -17.09 12.29 -2.41
CA LEU A 144 -15.80 12.69 -1.84
C LEU A 144 -15.77 12.46 -0.34
N HIS A 145 -16.82 12.84 0.39
CA HIS A 145 -16.90 12.54 1.83
C HIS A 145 -16.86 11.04 2.11
N SER A 146 -17.60 10.24 1.34
CA SER A 146 -17.57 8.77 1.46
C SER A 146 -16.17 8.20 1.18
N LEU A 147 -15.48 8.70 0.15
CA LEU A 147 -14.13 8.26 -0.21
C LEU A 147 -13.09 8.68 0.84
N SER A 148 -13.20 9.89 1.38
CA SER A 148 -12.36 10.37 2.48
C SER A 148 -12.56 9.51 3.72
N SER A 149 -13.82 9.18 4.09
CA SER A 149 -14.11 8.27 5.21
C SER A 149 -13.49 6.89 4.99
N MET A 150 -13.70 6.30 3.81
CA MET A 150 -13.16 4.99 3.48
C MET A 150 -11.62 4.96 3.51
N THR A 151 -10.97 6.06 3.13
CA THR A 151 -9.50 6.17 3.18
C THR A 151 -9.01 6.20 4.63
N VAL A 152 -9.71 6.93 5.52
CA VAL A 152 -9.41 6.93 6.95
C VAL A 152 -9.58 5.52 7.54
N ASP A 153 -10.67 4.83 7.20
CA ASP A 153 -10.92 3.47 7.65
C ASP A 153 -9.83 2.49 7.16
N CYS A 154 -9.36 2.67 5.92
CA CYS A 154 -8.27 1.87 5.36
C CYS A 154 -6.95 2.06 6.14
N VAL A 155 -6.60 3.31 6.46
CA VAL A 155 -5.39 3.60 7.25
C VAL A 155 -5.52 3.03 8.66
N PHE A 156 -6.69 3.18 9.28
CA PHE A 156 -6.95 2.65 10.61
C PHE A 156 -6.84 1.12 10.64
N THR A 157 -7.48 0.44 9.69
CA THR A 157 -7.44 -1.03 9.56
C THR A 157 -6.01 -1.53 9.30
N ALA A 158 -5.24 -0.82 8.46
CA ALA A 158 -3.84 -1.16 8.22
C ALA A 158 -2.98 -1.02 9.48
N SER A 159 -3.16 0.08 10.23
CA SER A 159 -2.46 0.30 11.50
C SER A 159 -2.80 -0.78 12.52
N ASP A 160 -4.07 -1.12 12.68
CA ASP A 160 -4.54 -2.15 13.61
C ASP A 160 -3.99 -3.53 13.23
N GLY A 161 -4.02 -3.89 11.94
CA GLY A 161 -3.43 -5.13 11.44
C GLY A 161 -1.92 -5.24 11.72
N VAL A 162 -1.17 -4.13 11.58
CA VAL A 162 0.25 -4.08 11.94
C VAL A 162 0.45 -4.28 13.44
N SER A 163 -0.36 -3.64 14.29
CA SER A 163 -0.30 -3.83 15.75
C SER A 163 -0.57 -5.28 16.15
N GLN A 164 -1.61 -5.91 15.59
CA GLN A 164 -1.94 -7.32 15.85
C GLN A 164 -0.82 -8.28 15.38
N LEU A 165 -0.18 -7.97 14.24
CA LEU A 165 0.96 -8.75 13.76
C LEU A 165 2.14 -8.65 14.73
N CYS A 166 2.44 -7.45 15.24
CA CYS A 166 3.49 -7.25 16.24
C CYS A 166 3.19 -8.04 17.52
N ASP A 167 1.96 -8.00 18.01
CA ASP A 167 1.55 -8.76 19.20
C ASP A 167 1.69 -10.28 18.99
N THR A 168 1.30 -10.76 17.79
CA THR A 168 1.42 -12.17 17.42
C THR A 168 2.89 -12.60 17.30
N ALA A 169 3.74 -11.75 16.72
CA ALA A 169 5.17 -12.00 16.61
C ALA A 169 5.84 -12.04 18.01
N ASP A 170 5.50 -11.09 18.89
CA ASP A 170 5.99 -11.08 20.29
C ASP A 170 5.53 -12.33 21.06
N ALA A 171 4.26 -12.73 20.91
CA ALA A 171 3.76 -13.98 21.48
C ALA A 171 4.53 -15.19 20.95
N SER A 172 4.84 -15.23 19.65
CA SER A 172 5.62 -16.31 19.03
C SER A 172 7.05 -16.39 19.58
N ILE A 173 7.71 -15.23 19.75
CA ILE A 173 9.05 -15.14 20.37
C ILE A 173 9.00 -15.67 21.82
N LYS A 174 8.00 -15.27 22.60
CA LYS A 174 7.82 -15.77 23.98
C LYS A 174 7.66 -17.28 24.01
N VAL A 175 6.83 -17.84 23.13
CA VAL A 175 6.62 -19.29 23.03
C VAL A 175 7.92 -20.01 22.67
N MET A 176 8.72 -19.46 21.75
CA MET A 176 10.03 -20.02 21.40
C MET A 176 10.95 -20.14 22.61
N TYR A 177 11.04 -19.09 23.44
CA TYR A 177 11.83 -19.13 24.67
C TYR A 177 11.27 -20.09 25.72
N GLN A 178 9.95 -20.20 25.84
CA GLN A 178 9.32 -21.18 26.72
C GLN A 178 9.64 -22.62 26.31
N VAL A 179 9.55 -22.93 25.01
CA VAL A 179 9.91 -24.25 24.47
C VAL A 179 11.38 -24.54 24.74
N MET A 180 12.27 -23.58 24.52
CA MET A 180 13.70 -23.73 24.79
C MET A 180 13.97 -24.09 26.27
N ALA A 181 13.35 -23.37 27.21
CA ALA A 181 13.47 -23.67 28.63
C ALA A 181 12.94 -25.08 28.97
N LYS A 182 11.82 -25.48 28.37
CA LYS A 182 11.23 -26.82 28.57
C LYS A 182 12.07 -27.93 27.97
N CYS A 183 12.73 -27.70 26.83
CA CYS A 183 13.68 -28.63 26.24
C CYS A 183 14.91 -28.83 27.15
N GLU A 184 15.41 -27.75 27.77
CA GLU A 184 16.53 -27.86 28.72
C GLU A 184 16.14 -28.64 29.97
N GLU A 185 14.95 -28.37 30.53
CA GLU A 185 14.39 -29.10 31.67
C GLU A 185 14.22 -30.59 31.34
N LEU A 186 13.66 -30.91 30.17
CA LEU A 186 13.52 -32.27 29.67
C LEU A 186 14.88 -32.96 29.52
N ASN A 187 15.87 -32.29 28.93
CA ASN A 187 17.21 -32.85 28.74
C ASN A 187 17.86 -33.23 30.09
N LYS A 188 17.71 -32.37 31.11
CA LYS A 188 18.18 -32.66 32.48
C LYS A 188 17.44 -33.86 33.08
N ALA A 189 16.12 -33.94 32.91
CA ALA A 189 15.31 -35.05 33.40
C ALA A 189 15.66 -36.40 32.74
N VAL A 190 16.16 -36.40 31.50
CA VAL A 190 16.57 -37.61 30.77
C VAL A 190 17.96 -38.12 31.18
N GLN A 191 18.82 -37.30 31.78
CA GLN A 191 20.19 -37.70 32.16
C GLN A 191 20.29 -39.01 32.99
N PRO A 192 19.47 -39.24 34.03
CA PRO A 192 19.53 -40.47 34.83
C PRO A 192 19.17 -41.74 34.04
N LEU A 193 18.40 -41.62 32.95
CA LEU A 193 18.00 -42.76 32.13
C LEU A 193 19.21 -43.43 31.48
N TYR A 194 20.25 -42.67 31.13
CA TYR A 194 21.50 -43.21 30.59
C TYR A 194 22.24 -44.07 31.63
N GLN A 195 22.20 -43.69 32.92
CA GLN A 195 22.83 -44.47 33.98
C GLN A 195 22.10 -45.81 34.16
N VAL A 196 20.77 -45.80 34.18
CA VAL A 196 19.95 -47.02 34.26
C VAL A 196 20.20 -47.92 33.06
N ASN A 197 20.32 -47.37 31.85
CA ASN A 197 20.66 -48.13 30.64
C ASN A 197 22.01 -48.83 30.77
N GLN A 198 23.03 -48.17 31.33
CA GLN A 198 24.33 -48.81 31.58
C GLN A 198 24.23 -49.96 32.60
N GLN A 199 23.48 -49.78 33.69
CA GLN A 199 23.26 -50.84 34.67
C GLN A 199 22.58 -52.07 34.06
N ILE A 200 21.60 -51.87 33.17
CA ILE A 200 20.94 -52.95 32.43
C ILE A 200 21.95 -53.69 31.54
N LYS A 201 22.80 -52.94 30.81
CA LYS A 201 23.84 -53.54 29.95
C LYS A 201 24.84 -54.38 30.75
N GLU A 202 25.30 -53.87 31.89
CA GLU A 202 26.20 -54.64 32.77
C GLU A 202 25.52 -55.89 33.34
N THR A 203 24.26 -55.78 33.75
CA THR A 203 23.48 -56.93 34.23
C THR A 203 23.37 -58.01 33.16
N LYS A 204 23.06 -57.62 31.92
CA LYS A 204 23.05 -58.55 30.78
C LYS A 204 24.42 -59.19 30.56
N ARG A 205 25.50 -58.41 30.58
CA ARG A 205 26.87 -58.93 30.40
C ARG A 205 27.26 -59.95 31.47
N LEU A 206 26.85 -59.73 32.71
CA LEU A 206 27.07 -60.67 33.80
C LEU A 206 26.25 -61.95 33.60
N LEU A 207 24.99 -61.81 33.17
CA LEU A 207 24.14 -62.95 32.83
C LEU A 207 24.75 -63.80 31.72
N ASP A 208 25.21 -63.18 30.62
CA ASP A 208 25.84 -63.87 29.48
C ASP A 208 27.08 -64.67 29.92
N LYS A 209 27.87 -64.15 30.87
CA LYS A 209 29.03 -64.87 31.43
C LYS A 209 28.62 -66.09 32.24
N VAL A 210 27.60 -65.96 33.09
CA VAL A 210 27.10 -67.06 33.90
C VAL A 210 26.54 -68.17 33.00
N GLU A 211 25.80 -67.80 31.95
CA GLU A 211 25.31 -68.77 30.96
C GLU A 211 26.46 -69.47 30.23
N ALA A 212 27.52 -68.75 29.86
CA ALA A 212 28.69 -69.34 29.22
C ALA A 212 29.51 -70.28 30.13
N GLU A 213 29.49 -70.07 31.45
CA GLU A 213 30.16 -70.96 32.42
C GLU A 213 29.32 -72.22 32.72
N MET A 214 28.02 -72.20 32.47
CA MET A 214 27.10 -73.32 32.70
C MET A 214 26.91 -74.26 31.50
N ASN A 215 27.37 -73.87 30.31
CA ASN A 215 27.21 -74.61 29.06
C ASN A 215 28.54 -75.24 28.59
#